data_AF-A0AAW8PYS0-F1
#
_entry.id   AF-A0AAW8PYS0-F1
#
_cell.length_a   1.000
_cell.length_b   1.000
_cell.length_c   1.000
_cell.angle_alpha   90.00
_cell.angle_beta   90.00
_cell.angle_gamma   90.00
#
_symmetry.space_group_name_H-M   'P 1'
#
loop_
_entity.id
_entity.type
_entity.pdbx_description
1 polymer ?
#
loop_
_entity_poly.entity_id
_entity_poly.type
_entity_poly.pdbx_seq_one_letter_code
_entity_poly.pdbx_strand_id
1 'polypeptide(L)'
;MRKFKATLSAEFTVDFEDEKKAESFFLEGDWKESFYELEDLEELVEHLLLNFFNADEKWDTEEGKRYKNVEGMGTYYLFSDTKEWKLIPKEGSELPCGQITLKEIDSLGCEYVNEVHS
;
A
#
# COMPACT_ATOMS: atom_id res chain seq x y z
N MET A 1 -26.47 20.36 -17.77
CA MET A 1 -25.14 19.93 -17.27
C MET A 1 -25.16 18.42 -17.20
N ARG A 2 -24.23 17.75 -17.90
CA ARG A 2 -24.12 16.27 -17.87
C ARG A 2 -23.44 15.85 -16.57
N LYS A 3 -23.93 14.80 -15.92
CA LYS A 3 -23.33 14.23 -14.70
C LYS A 3 -22.94 12.79 -14.99
N PHE A 4 -21.85 12.31 -14.41
CA PHE A 4 -21.41 10.93 -14.57
C PHE A 4 -21.18 10.29 -13.20
N LYS A 5 -21.51 9.01 -13.10
CA LYS A 5 -21.10 8.14 -12.00
C LYS A 5 -20.10 7.14 -12.57
N ALA A 6 -18.97 6.97 -11.89
CA ALA A 6 -17.96 5.98 -12.24
C ALA A 6 -17.55 5.16 -11.02
N THR A 7 -17.12 3.92 -11.27
CA THR A 7 -16.49 3.04 -10.26
C THR A 7 -15.05 2.76 -10.69
N LEU A 8 -14.14 2.87 -9.74
CA LEU A 8 -12.74 2.48 -9.88
C LEU A 8 -12.47 1.35 -8.88
N SER A 9 -11.76 0.31 -9.31
CA SER A 9 -11.37 -0.83 -8.48
C SER A 9 -9.97 -1.30 -8.84
N ALA A 10 -9.35 -1.96 -7.87
CA ALA A 10 -8.07 -2.64 -8.02
C ALA A 10 -7.99 -3.75 -6.96
N GLU A 11 -7.31 -4.84 -7.26
CA GLU A 11 -7.24 -6.02 -6.39
C GLU A 11 -5.80 -6.35 -6.01
N PHE A 12 -5.56 -6.60 -4.72
CA PHE A 12 -4.23 -6.86 -4.18
C PHE A 12 -4.25 -8.08 -3.25
N THR A 13 -3.16 -8.84 -3.26
CA THR A 13 -2.77 -9.68 -2.11
C THR A 13 -1.79 -8.90 -1.26
N VAL A 14 -1.99 -8.89 0.05
CA VAL A 14 -1.04 -8.33 1.03
C VAL A 14 -0.55 -9.46 1.91
N ASP A 15 0.78 -9.64 1.96
CA ASP A 15 1.44 -10.68 2.74
C ASP A 15 2.28 -10.04 3.83
N PHE A 16 2.09 -10.49 5.07
CA PHE A 16 2.88 -10.12 6.24
C PHE A 16 3.74 -11.33 6.60
N GLU A 17 5.06 -11.24 6.40
CA GLU A 17 5.96 -12.36 6.70
C GLU A 17 5.98 -12.68 8.21
N ASP A 18 5.78 -11.67 9.05
CA ASP A 18 5.66 -11.79 10.51
C ASP A 18 4.49 -10.93 11.00
N GLU A 19 3.28 -11.49 10.97
CA GLU A 19 2.04 -10.83 11.42
C GLU A 19 2.19 -10.22 12.82
N LYS A 20 2.84 -10.93 13.75
CA LYS A 20 2.99 -10.46 15.14
C LYS A 20 3.86 -9.22 15.24
N LYS A 21 4.90 -9.10 14.42
CA LYS A 21 5.70 -7.88 14.35
C LYS A 21 4.90 -6.73 13.75
N ALA A 22 4.10 -7.00 12.72
CA ALA A 22 3.23 -5.99 12.13
C ALA A 22 2.19 -5.49 13.15
N GLU A 23 1.50 -6.38 13.85
CA GLU A 23 0.56 -6.04 14.93
C GLU A 23 1.24 -5.24 16.04
N SER A 24 2.39 -5.72 16.53
CA SER A 24 3.12 -5.05 17.60
C SER A 24 3.57 -3.64 17.20
N PHE A 25 3.96 -3.43 15.94
CA PHE A 25 4.38 -2.11 15.45
C PHE A 25 3.20 -1.17 15.18
N PHE A 26 2.20 -1.62 14.41
CA PHE A 26 1.12 -0.77 13.91
C PHE A 26 -0.06 -0.63 14.88
N LEU A 27 -0.41 -1.69 15.62
CA LEU A 27 -1.61 -1.73 16.45
C LEU A 27 -1.30 -1.49 17.93
N GLU A 28 -0.11 -1.87 18.39
CA GLU A 28 0.28 -1.76 19.80
C GLU A 28 1.30 -0.66 20.07
N GLY A 29 2.19 -0.40 19.11
CA GLY A 29 3.31 0.53 19.26
C GLY A 29 2.98 2.00 19.03
N ASP A 30 3.98 2.86 19.20
CA ASP A 30 3.89 4.32 19.13
C ASP A 30 3.46 4.85 17.73
N TRP A 31 3.48 3.99 16.71
CA TRP A 31 3.06 4.35 15.37
C TRP A 31 1.62 4.89 15.34
N LYS A 32 0.70 4.22 16.05
CA LYS A 32 -0.72 4.59 16.05
C LYS A 32 -1.00 5.97 16.65
N GLU A 33 -0.14 6.41 17.57
CA GLU A 33 -0.25 7.74 18.19
C GLU A 33 0.10 8.87 17.20
N SER A 34 0.87 8.54 16.15
CA SER A 34 1.33 9.50 15.14
C SER A 34 0.51 9.46 13.85
N PHE A 35 -0.15 8.33 13.56
CA PHE A 35 -0.85 8.10 12.29
C PHE A 35 -2.32 7.73 12.51
N TYR A 36 -2.64 6.45 12.64
CA TYR A 36 -4.01 5.94 12.74
C TYR A 36 -4.16 5.03 13.95
N GLU A 37 -5.25 5.17 14.69
CA GLU A 37 -5.70 4.13 15.63
C GLU A 37 -6.44 3.06 14.83
N LEU A 38 -5.80 1.90 14.65
CA LEU A 38 -6.32 0.77 13.89
C LEU A 38 -6.71 -0.36 14.86
N GLU A 39 -7.81 -1.07 14.57
CA GLU A 39 -8.32 -2.16 15.40
C GLU A 39 -7.62 -3.50 15.10
N ASP A 40 -7.33 -3.77 13.82
CA ASP A 40 -6.75 -5.03 13.36
C ASP A 40 -5.91 -4.89 12.07
N LEU A 41 -5.37 -6.01 11.57
CA LEU A 41 -4.60 -6.05 10.34
C LEU A 41 -5.46 -5.83 9.08
N GLU A 42 -6.76 -6.09 9.13
CA GLU A 42 -7.66 -5.85 7.99
C GLU A 42 -7.78 -4.34 7.75
N GLU A 43 -8.05 -3.57 8.81
CA GLU A 43 -8.08 -2.10 8.74
C GLU A 43 -6.71 -1.53 8.33
N LEU A 44 -5.60 -2.11 8.82
CA LEU A 44 -4.26 -1.75 8.35
C LEU A 44 -4.11 -1.95 6.84
N VAL A 45 -4.58 -3.08 6.30
CA VAL A 45 -4.51 -3.36 4.86
C VAL A 45 -5.33 -2.33 4.06
N GLU A 46 -6.52 -1.98 4.52
CA GLU A 46 -7.35 -0.95 3.86
C GLU A 46 -6.60 0.39 3.77
N HIS A 47 -6.06 0.87 4.88
CA HIS A 47 -5.32 2.12 4.95
C HIS A 47 -4.01 2.05 4.15
N LEU A 48 -3.31 0.92 4.19
CA LEU A 48 -2.10 0.69 3.42
C LEU A 48 -2.35 0.75 1.93
N LEU A 49 -3.35 0.01 1.44
CA LEU A 49 -3.67 0.00 0.03
C LEU A 49 -4.16 1.38 -0.43
N LEU A 50 -5.04 2.03 0.32
CA LEU A 50 -5.50 3.38 -0.01
C LEU A 50 -4.34 4.38 -0.14
N ASN A 51 -3.42 4.39 0.82
CA ASN A 51 -2.25 5.27 0.79
C ASN A 51 -1.26 4.87 -0.31
N PHE A 52 -1.08 3.58 -0.55
CA PHE A 52 -0.23 3.05 -1.62
C PHE A 52 -0.75 3.42 -3.02
N PHE A 53 -2.07 3.35 -3.24
CA PHE A 53 -2.70 3.81 -4.48
C PHE A 53 -2.48 5.30 -4.71
N ASN A 54 -2.66 6.11 -3.67
CA ASN A 54 -2.50 7.56 -3.74
C ASN A 54 -1.03 8.01 -3.81
N ALA A 55 -0.08 7.16 -3.41
CA ALA A 55 1.34 7.47 -3.45
C ALA A 55 1.87 7.55 -4.88
N ASP A 56 2.64 8.60 -5.18
CA ASP A 56 3.32 8.74 -6.46
C ASP A 56 4.34 7.61 -6.67
N GLU A 57 4.27 6.97 -7.84
CA GLU A 57 5.33 6.10 -8.32
C GLU A 57 6.52 6.95 -8.80
N LYS A 58 7.71 6.61 -8.32
CA LYS A 58 8.98 7.27 -8.65
C LYS A 58 9.99 6.26 -9.16
N TRP A 59 11.00 6.74 -9.88
CA TRP A 59 12.13 5.92 -10.34
C TRP A 59 13.36 6.20 -9.48
N ASP A 60 13.96 5.16 -8.91
CA ASP A 60 15.27 5.21 -8.28
C ASP A 60 16.34 4.88 -9.32
N THR A 61 17.23 5.82 -9.59
CA THR A 61 18.30 5.68 -10.58
C THR A 61 19.48 4.85 -10.08
N GLU A 62 19.71 4.77 -8.77
CA GLU A 62 20.81 4.02 -8.16
C GLU A 62 20.46 2.53 -8.09
N GLU A 63 19.23 2.23 -7.65
CA GLU A 63 18.70 0.87 -7.57
C GLU A 63 18.14 0.34 -8.90
N GLY A 64 17.85 1.25 -9.85
CA GLY A 64 17.26 0.89 -11.15
C GLY A 64 15.86 0.28 -11.01
N LYS A 65 15.06 0.77 -10.05
CA LYS A 65 13.74 0.23 -9.71
C LYS A 65 12.72 1.34 -9.51
N ARG A 66 11.44 1.00 -9.66
CA ARG A 66 10.34 1.87 -9.26
C ARG A 66 10.10 1.75 -7.76
N TYR A 67 9.72 2.84 -7.12
CA TYR A 67 9.32 2.83 -5.72
C TYR A 67 8.15 3.77 -5.45
N LYS A 68 7.45 3.51 -4.34
CA LYS A 68 6.41 4.36 -3.76
C LYS A 68 6.75 4.60 -2.30
N ASN A 69 6.65 5.86 -1.86
CA ASN A 69 6.74 6.20 -0.45
C ASN A 69 5.32 6.29 0.11
N VAL A 70 4.97 5.36 0.98
CA VAL A 70 3.68 5.34 1.68
C VAL A 70 3.88 5.99 3.04
N GLU A 71 3.26 7.14 3.25
CA GLU A 71 3.43 7.91 4.49
C GLU A 71 3.06 7.05 5.72
N GLY A 72 3.91 7.06 6.73
CA GLY A 72 3.80 6.19 7.91
C GLY A 72 4.10 4.71 7.68
N MET A 73 3.99 4.19 6.46
CA MET A 73 4.05 2.73 6.18
C MET A 73 5.29 2.30 5.39
N GLY A 74 6.15 3.25 5.03
CA GLY A 74 7.50 3.00 4.51
C GLY A 74 7.62 3.08 2.98
N THR A 75 8.76 2.62 2.47
CA THR A 75 9.09 2.69 1.04
C THR A 75 9.00 1.31 0.41
N TYR A 76 8.16 1.18 -0.60
CA TYR A 76 7.94 -0.05 -1.35
C TYR A 76 8.64 0.02 -2.70
N TYR A 77 9.44 -0.99 -3.03
CA TYR A 77 10.09 -1.12 -4.34
C TYR A 77 9.43 -2.21 -5.17
N LEU A 78 9.28 -1.95 -6.47
CA LEU A 78 8.75 -2.91 -7.43
C LEU A 78 9.84 -3.89 -7.89
N PHE A 79 9.59 -5.17 -7.63
CA PHE A 79 10.32 -6.31 -8.17
C PHE A 79 9.60 -6.77 -9.43
N SER A 80 10.09 -6.33 -10.59
CA SER A 80 9.39 -6.47 -11.87
C SER A 80 9.27 -7.92 -12.37
N ASP A 81 10.17 -8.79 -11.93
CA ASP A 81 10.19 -10.22 -12.21
C ASP A 81 9.02 -10.96 -11.55
N THR A 82 8.70 -10.61 -10.30
CA THR A 82 7.58 -11.22 -9.55
C THR A 82 6.31 -10.36 -9.57
N LYS A 83 6.40 -9.12 -10.05
CA LYS A 83 5.35 -8.09 -9.98
C LYS A 83 4.90 -7.81 -8.54
N GLU A 84 5.87 -7.75 -7.64
CA GLU A 84 5.64 -7.54 -6.21
C GLU A 84 6.22 -6.21 -5.76
N TRP A 85 5.49 -5.51 -4.90
CA TRP A 85 5.97 -4.36 -4.18
C TRP A 85 6.39 -4.78 -2.79
N LYS A 86 7.67 -4.66 -2.47
CA LYS A 86 8.22 -5.08 -1.18
C LYS A 86 8.65 -3.87 -0.39
N LEU A 87 8.22 -3.81 0.87
CA LEU A 87 8.73 -2.85 1.84
C LEU A 87 10.25 -3.06 1.98
N ILE A 88 11.04 -2.02 1.78
CA ILE A 88 12.49 -2.08 1.91
C ILE A 88 12.90 -1.35 3.20
N PRO A 89 13.75 -1.94 4.05
CA PRO A 89 14.28 -1.26 5.22
C PRO A 89 15.08 -0.03 4.84
N LYS A 90 15.10 0.96 5.73
CA LYS A 90 16.13 2.01 5.65
C LYS A 90 17.50 1.36 5.83
N GLU A 91 18.51 1.83 5.09
CA GLU A 91 19.82 1.17 5.00
C GLU A 91 20.34 0.66 6.35
N GLY A 92 20.65 -0.63 6.41
CA GLY A 92 21.25 -1.28 7.58
C GLY A 92 20.33 -1.52 8.78
N SER A 93 19.03 -1.20 8.67
CA SER A 93 18.03 -1.48 9.71
C SER A 93 17.22 -2.76 9.42
N GLU A 94 16.75 -3.42 10.47
CA GLU A 94 15.65 -4.37 10.34
C GLU A 94 14.32 -3.62 10.20
N LEU A 95 13.36 -4.22 9.49
CA LEU A 95 12.00 -3.69 9.44
C LEU A 95 11.31 -3.92 10.79
N PRO A 96 10.91 -2.86 11.52
CA PRO A 96 10.31 -3.01 12.84
C PRO A 96 8.96 -3.73 12.79
N CYS A 97 8.23 -3.64 11.67
CA CYS A 97 6.97 -4.34 11.41
C CYS A 97 7.13 -5.67 10.67
N GLY A 98 8.36 -6.15 10.42
CA GLY A 98 8.60 -7.27 9.51
C GLY A 98 8.42 -6.90 8.03
N GLN A 99 8.58 -7.89 7.14
CA GLN A 99 8.42 -7.69 5.70
C GLN A 99 6.93 -7.66 5.34
N ILE A 100 6.56 -6.66 4.54
CA ILE A 100 5.24 -6.55 3.91
C ILE A 100 5.42 -6.60 2.40
N THR A 101 4.64 -7.45 1.73
CA THR A 101 4.64 -7.58 0.28
C THR A 101 3.24 -7.34 -0.27
N LEU A 102 3.14 -6.45 -1.26
CA LEU A 102 1.90 -6.19 -2.00
C LEU A 102 2.03 -6.77 -3.41
N LYS A 103 1.03 -7.52 -3.84
CA LYS A 103 0.95 -8.06 -5.19
C LYS A 103 -0.36 -7.63 -5.84
N GLU A 104 -0.23 -6.84 -6.89
CA GLU A 104 -1.36 -6.43 -7.71
C GLU A 104 -1.88 -7.64 -8.50
N ILE A 105 -3.13 -8.01 -8.27
CA ILE A 105 -3.86 -9.07 -8.97
C ILE A 105 -4.53 -8.47 -10.21
N ASP A 106 -5.23 -7.36 -10.01
CA ASP A 106 -5.85 -6.57 -11.07
C ASP A 106 -5.54 -5.09 -10.89
N SER A 107 -5.13 -4.46 -11.98
CA SER A 107 -4.67 -3.08 -11.98
C SER A 107 -5.83 -2.10 -11.92
N LEU A 108 -5.58 -0.92 -11.33
CA LEU A 108 -6.60 0.13 -11.21
C LEU A 108 -7.30 0.39 -12.54
N GLY A 109 -8.58 0.04 -12.58
CA GLY A 109 -9.41 0.10 -13.76
C GLY A 109 -10.71 0.84 -13.49
N CYS A 110 -11.27 1.44 -14.55
CA CYS A 110 -12.64 1.92 -14.50
C CYS A 110 -13.58 0.81 -14.94
N GLU A 111 -14.27 0.20 -13.99
CA GLU A 111 -15.20 -0.90 -14.26
C GLU A 111 -16.50 -0.42 -14.90
N TYR A 112 -16.93 0.80 -14.53
CA TYR A 112 -18.26 1.27 -14.88
C TYR A 112 -18.33 2.78 -15.01
N VAL A 113 -19.05 3.27 -16.02
CA VAL A 113 -19.36 4.70 -16.23
C VAL A 113 -20.78 4.85 -16.76
N ASN A 114 -21.59 5.67 -16.10
CA ASN A 114 -22.94 6.04 -16.56
C ASN A 114 -23.16 7.55 -16.55
N GLU A 115 -23.89 8.06 -17.54
CA GLU A 115 -24.52 9.37 -17.46
C GLU A 115 -25.73 9.33 -16.52
N VAL A 116 -25.83 10.33 -15.63
CA VAL A 116 -26.88 10.44 -14.63
C VAL A 116 -27.79 11.60 -15.00
N HIS A 117 -29.08 11.32 -15.15
CA HIS A 117 -30.12 12.32 -15.36
C HIS A 117 -30.78 12.64 -14.01
N SER A 118 -30.78 13.92 -13.63
CA SER A 118 -31.45 14.43 -12.43
C SER A 118 -32.92 14.71 -12.70
#